data_AF-A0A7J7KYK1-F1
#
_entry.id   AF-A0A7J7KYK1-F1
#
_cell.length_a   1.000
_cell.length_b   1.000
_cell.length_c   1.000
_cell.angle_alpha   90.00
_cell.angle_beta   90.00
_cell.angle_gamma   90.00
#
_symmetry.space_group_name_H-M   'P 1'
#
loop_
_entity.id
_entity.type
_entity.pdbx_description
1 polymer ?
#
loop_
_entity_poly.entity_id
_entity_poly.type
_entity_poly.pdbx_seq_one_letter_code
_entity_poly.pdbx_strand_id
1 'polypeptide(L)'
;MTGQVHFTLESDKMLHLHSIIMHRSVIGLTIVIDTVMWQYIVWPELKVLWFNSVLNRSSEWGTHAFHWYFTSALPRSLLAAYPLVMGMRNENNWLFDILYSSLQLGLVLDRRIRLYILPVFSFVLIYSKLPHKELRFIIAAIPMFNLAAAIAAGRIYNNRKKGVWSWLYFILIGSFLVSLGCSVILFMASYDNYPGGYALKALHQMANETNYTEDQSVHIGTFSAMNGVSRFCEHSFPWRYSKEEGIAIEELCHRDFTYLLNEHSRIDGFKCLYAISSFSGVRVQRGFPPILLIKEPKVFIHGNMRDKDTMHSNWPGCS
;
A
#
# COMPACT_ATOMS: atom_id res chain seq x y z
N MET A 1 7.95 13.80 -50.61
CA MET A 1 7.67 12.72 -49.63
C MET A 1 8.91 12.26 -48.87
N THR A 2 10.12 12.30 -49.45
CA THR A 2 11.39 11.92 -48.79
C THR A 2 11.80 12.81 -47.61
N GLY A 3 11.58 14.13 -47.67
CA GLY A 3 11.94 15.05 -46.57
C GLY A 3 11.11 14.89 -45.29
N GLN A 4 9.84 14.49 -45.41
CA GLN A 4 8.95 14.29 -44.26
C GLN A 4 9.30 13.00 -43.49
N VAL A 5 9.70 11.95 -44.23
CA VAL A 5 10.15 10.66 -43.65
C VAL A 5 11.51 10.81 -42.96
N HIS A 6 12.41 11.62 -43.51
CA HIS A 6 13.72 11.87 -42.90
C HIS A 6 13.60 12.64 -41.57
N PHE A 7 12.73 13.66 -41.52
CA PHE A 7 12.46 14.41 -40.28
C PHE A 7 11.84 13.55 -39.17
N THR A 8 10.91 12.64 -39.52
CA THR A 8 10.32 11.71 -38.54
C THR A 8 11.34 10.71 -37.99
N LEU A 9 12.25 10.19 -38.83
CA LEU A 9 13.30 9.26 -38.39
C LEU A 9 14.33 9.91 -37.46
N GLU A 10 14.65 11.18 -37.70
CA GLU A 10 15.60 11.94 -36.89
C GLU A 10 14.98 12.33 -35.53
N SER A 11 13.68 12.67 -35.52
CA SER A 11 12.89 12.85 -34.30
C SER A 11 12.81 11.57 -33.46
N ASP A 12 12.58 10.41 -34.08
CA ASP A 12 12.48 9.13 -33.35
C ASP A 12 13.82 8.71 -32.73
N LYS A 13 14.94 8.90 -33.45
CA LYS A 13 16.28 8.65 -32.91
C LYS A 13 16.59 9.56 -31.73
N MET A 14 16.21 10.83 -31.81
CA MET A 14 16.36 11.78 -30.72
C MET A 14 15.52 11.36 -29.51
N LEU A 15 14.27 10.95 -29.70
CA LEU A 15 13.40 10.45 -28.62
C LEU A 15 13.99 9.20 -27.94
N HIS A 16 14.54 8.26 -28.72
CA HIS A 16 15.22 7.09 -28.16
C HIS A 16 16.47 7.45 -27.37
N LEU A 17 17.30 8.37 -27.88
CA LEU A 17 18.49 8.81 -27.16
C LEU A 17 18.13 9.49 -25.83
N HIS A 18 17.14 10.38 -25.84
CA HIS A 18 16.64 11.02 -24.61
C HIS A 18 16.09 9.99 -23.62
N SER A 19 15.35 8.98 -24.10
CA SER A 19 14.83 7.90 -23.25
C SER A 19 15.96 7.12 -22.56
N ILE A 20 17.02 6.77 -23.30
CA ILE A 20 18.18 6.06 -22.75
C ILE A 20 18.91 6.92 -21.71
N ILE A 21 19.14 8.20 -22.02
CA ILE A 21 19.79 9.14 -21.09
C ILE A 21 18.96 9.26 -19.82
N MET A 22 17.66 9.50 -19.93
CA MET A 22 16.77 9.62 -18.77
C MET A 22 16.76 8.35 -17.93
N HIS A 23 16.68 7.16 -18.55
CA HIS A 23 16.71 5.90 -17.82
C HIS A 23 18.01 5.71 -17.03
N ARG A 24 19.16 6.00 -17.64
CA ARG A 24 20.47 5.93 -16.98
C ARG A 24 20.59 6.95 -15.86
N SER A 25 20.11 8.18 -16.07
CA SER A 25 20.12 9.22 -15.06
C SER A 25 19.27 8.86 -13.84
N VAL A 26 18.09 8.27 -14.05
CA VAL A 26 17.22 7.81 -12.94
C VAL A 26 17.88 6.65 -12.17
N ILE A 27 18.50 5.69 -12.87
CA ILE A 27 19.25 4.61 -12.21
C ILE A 27 20.43 5.16 -11.40
N GLY A 28 21.19 6.11 -11.96
CA GLY A 28 22.28 6.75 -11.24
C GLY A 28 21.78 7.50 -10.00
N LEU A 29 20.66 8.22 -10.14
CA LEU A 29 20.06 8.96 -9.03
C LEU A 29 19.58 8.05 -7.90
N THR A 30 18.90 6.94 -8.20
CA THR A 30 18.47 5.99 -7.15
C THR A 30 19.67 5.38 -6.45
N ILE A 31 20.70 4.94 -7.18
CA ILE A 31 21.91 4.38 -6.56
C ILE A 31 22.56 5.40 -5.61
N VAL A 32 22.67 6.67 -6.01
CA VAL A 32 23.25 7.72 -5.17
C VAL A 32 22.41 7.97 -3.92
N ILE A 33 21.10 8.21 -4.08
CA ILE A 33 20.20 8.50 -2.96
C ILE A 33 20.17 7.30 -1.99
N ASP A 34 20.00 6.09 -2.51
CA ASP A 34 19.94 4.90 -1.70
C ASP A 34 21.28 4.61 -1.01
N THR A 35 22.41 4.84 -1.68
CA THR A 35 23.72 4.70 -1.02
C THR A 35 23.88 5.64 0.16
N VAL A 36 23.40 6.89 0.05
CA VAL A 36 23.40 7.84 1.16
C VAL A 36 22.45 7.39 2.28
N MET A 37 21.24 6.94 1.95
CA MET A 37 20.26 6.51 2.95
C MET A 37 20.67 5.22 3.68
N TRP A 38 21.25 4.27 2.96
CA TRP A 38 21.64 2.95 3.47
C TRP A 38 23.05 2.91 4.05
N GLN A 39 23.86 3.97 3.87
CA GLN A 39 25.25 4.08 4.35
C GLN A 39 26.22 3.05 3.73
N TYR A 40 25.84 2.40 2.64
CA TYR A 40 26.70 1.53 1.84
C TYR A 40 26.20 1.49 0.39
N ILE A 41 27.07 1.16 -0.56
CA ILE A 41 26.70 1.13 -1.98
C ILE A 41 25.62 0.06 -2.20
N VAL A 42 24.43 0.50 -2.61
CA VAL A 42 23.30 -0.38 -2.84
C VAL A 42 22.56 0.01 -4.10
N TRP A 43 22.21 -1.01 -4.88
CA TRP A 43 21.19 -0.91 -5.91
C TRP A 43 19.98 -1.72 -5.44
N PRO A 44 18.94 -1.07 -4.86
CA PRO A 44 17.85 -1.77 -4.21
C PRO A 44 17.10 -2.71 -5.15
N GLU A 45 16.81 -2.28 -6.38
CA GLU A 45 16.05 -3.09 -7.34
C GLU A 45 16.80 -4.37 -7.71
N LEU A 46 18.12 -4.31 -7.88
CA LEU A 46 18.93 -5.50 -8.15
C LEU A 46 18.98 -6.43 -6.93
N LYS A 47 19.16 -5.89 -5.72
CA LYS A 47 19.16 -6.70 -4.49
C LYS A 47 17.82 -7.42 -4.29
N VAL A 48 16.71 -6.72 -4.51
CA VAL A 48 15.35 -7.28 -4.39
C VAL A 48 15.10 -8.34 -5.46
N LEU A 49 15.54 -8.11 -6.71
CA LEU A 49 15.44 -9.09 -7.78
C LEU A 49 16.25 -10.35 -7.45
N TRP A 50 17.49 -10.19 -6.99
CA TRP A 50 18.35 -11.30 -6.58
C TRP A 50 17.74 -12.10 -5.43
N PHE A 51 17.31 -11.42 -4.37
CA PHE A 51 16.73 -12.07 -3.19
C PHE A 51 15.43 -12.83 -3.50
N ASN A 52 14.53 -12.24 -4.29
CA ASN A 52 13.23 -12.85 -4.56
C ASN A 52 13.28 -13.87 -5.70
N SER A 53 14.04 -13.59 -6.76
CA SER A 53 14.03 -14.41 -7.98
C SER A 53 15.13 -15.47 -7.99
N VAL A 54 16.33 -15.15 -7.49
CA VAL A 54 17.48 -16.07 -7.52
C VAL A 54 17.53 -16.93 -6.26
N LEU A 55 17.35 -16.31 -5.08
CA LEU A 55 17.35 -17.02 -3.81
C LEU A 55 15.99 -17.66 -3.46
N ASN A 56 14.93 -17.33 -4.21
CA ASN A 56 13.56 -17.84 -4.05
C ASN A 56 13.00 -17.73 -2.62
N ARG A 57 13.48 -16.76 -1.83
CA ARG A 57 13.07 -16.51 -0.43
C ARG A 57 11.75 -15.76 -0.32
N SER A 58 11.13 -15.44 -1.46
CA SER A 58 9.88 -14.68 -1.49
C SER A 58 8.76 -15.36 -0.69
N SER A 59 8.71 -16.70 -0.63
CA SER A 59 7.68 -17.44 0.11
C SER A 59 7.71 -17.25 1.63
N GLU A 60 8.82 -16.80 2.21
CA GLU A 60 8.97 -16.61 3.66
C GLU A 60 8.05 -15.49 4.20
N TRP A 61 7.60 -14.60 3.32
CA TRP A 61 6.69 -13.49 3.64
C TRP A 61 5.22 -13.84 3.35
N GLY A 62 4.90 -15.13 3.20
CA GLY A 62 3.56 -15.64 2.90
C GLY A 62 3.28 -15.75 1.40
N THR A 63 2.35 -16.64 1.03
CA THR A 63 2.04 -16.97 -0.37
C THR A 63 0.61 -16.64 -0.75
N HIS A 64 0.43 -16.11 -1.96
CA HIS A 64 -0.89 -15.85 -2.54
C HIS A 64 -1.07 -16.58 -3.87
N ALA A 65 -2.31 -16.95 -4.20
CA ALA A 65 -2.64 -17.59 -5.47
C ALA A 65 -2.24 -16.73 -6.68
N PHE A 66 -1.97 -17.38 -7.82
CA PHE A 66 -1.56 -16.70 -9.06
C PHE A 66 -2.51 -15.56 -9.48
N HIS A 67 -3.82 -15.78 -9.35
CA HIS A 67 -4.85 -14.84 -9.79
C HIS A 67 -5.08 -13.66 -8.82
N TRP A 68 -4.38 -13.60 -7.68
CA TRP A 68 -4.63 -12.60 -6.62
C TRP A 68 -4.55 -11.15 -7.10
N TYR A 69 -3.62 -10.84 -8.02
CA TYR A 69 -3.54 -9.50 -8.59
C TYR A 69 -4.80 -9.12 -9.36
N PHE A 70 -5.40 -10.05 -10.11
CA PHE A 70 -6.61 -9.80 -10.90
C PHE A 70 -7.90 -9.85 -10.08
N THR A 71 -7.99 -10.73 -9.09
CA THR A 71 -9.22 -10.88 -8.30
C THR A 71 -9.30 -9.92 -7.12
N SER A 72 -8.16 -9.44 -6.63
CA SER A 72 -8.10 -8.74 -5.35
C SER A 72 -7.39 -7.39 -5.43
N ALA A 73 -6.17 -7.33 -5.96
CA ALA A 73 -5.39 -6.09 -5.97
C ALA A 73 -5.94 -5.06 -6.96
N LEU A 74 -6.04 -5.44 -8.25
CA LEU A 74 -6.49 -4.55 -9.32
C LEU A 74 -7.93 -4.05 -9.13
N PRO A 75 -8.93 -4.87 -8.73
CA PRO A 75 -10.28 -4.38 -8.48
C PRO A 75 -10.34 -3.34 -7.36
N ARG A 76 -9.57 -3.54 -6.28
CA ARG A 76 -9.52 -2.60 -5.14
C ARG A 76 -8.82 -1.30 -5.50
N SER A 77 -7.79 -1.35 -6.35
CA SER A 77 -7.02 -0.17 -6.73
C SER A 77 -7.64 0.64 -7.88
N LEU A 78 -8.33 -0.02 -8.81
CA LEU A 78 -8.92 0.63 -9.98
C LEU A 78 -10.41 0.96 -9.80
N LEU A 79 -11.12 0.30 -8.87
CA LEU A 79 -12.55 0.53 -8.60
C LEU A 79 -13.37 0.62 -9.90
N ALA A 80 -13.99 1.76 -10.20
CA ALA A 80 -14.78 1.98 -11.42
C ALA A 80 -13.96 1.90 -12.72
N ALA A 81 -12.64 2.10 -12.67
CA ALA A 81 -11.75 1.93 -13.82
C ALA A 81 -11.55 0.44 -14.18
N TYR A 82 -11.69 -0.49 -13.22
CA TYR A 82 -11.47 -1.91 -13.48
C TYR A 82 -12.45 -2.49 -14.51
N PRO A 83 -13.79 -2.31 -14.36
CA PRO A 83 -14.73 -2.72 -15.40
C PRO A 83 -14.52 -1.99 -16.73
N LEU A 84 -14.04 -0.74 -16.74
CA LEU A 84 -13.79 -0.03 -18.01
C LEU A 84 -12.59 -0.59 -18.78
N VAL A 85 -11.58 -1.09 -18.07
CA VAL A 85 -10.40 -1.74 -18.66
C VAL A 85 -10.71 -3.18 -19.09
N MET A 86 -11.54 -3.88 -18.32
CA MET A 86 -11.80 -5.32 -18.47
C MET A 86 -13.15 -5.66 -19.15
N GLY A 87 -14.13 -4.75 -19.19
CA GLY A 87 -15.55 -5.07 -19.39
C GLY A 87 -16.31 -4.17 -20.38
N MET A 88 -16.85 -4.82 -21.42
CA MET A 88 -17.95 -4.53 -22.36
C MET A 88 -17.92 -5.53 -23.56
N ARG A 89 -18.28 -6.81 -23.35
CA ARG A 89 -18.64 -7.69 -24.48
C ARG A 89 -20.16 -7.71 -24.62
N ASN A 90 -20.58 -7.57 -25.88
CA ASN A 90 -21.93 -7.51 -26.40
C ASN A 90 -22.66 -8.86 -26.28
N GLU A 91 -23.96 -8.75 -26.17
CA GLU A 91 -24.96 -9.80 -26.04
C GLU A 91 -24.98 -10.66 -27.31
N ASN A 92 -25.14 -11.98 -27.14
CA ASN A 92 -25.30 -13.03 -28.17
C ASN A 92 -23.98 -13.64 -28.69
N ASN A 93 -23.35 -14.54 -27.90
CA ASN A 93 -22.80 -15.84 -28.34
C ASN A 93 -21.93 -16.51 -27.24
N TRP A 94 -22.58 -17.34 -26.42
CA TRP A 94 -22.11 -17.91 -25.15
C TRP A 94 -20.97 -18.96 -25.23
N LEU A 95 -20.57 -19.43 -26.42
CA LEU A 95 -19.54 -20.49 -26.55
C LEU A 95 -18.15 -19.96 -26.96
N PHE A 96 -18.05 -18.73 -27.44
CA PHE A 96 -16.76 -18.03 -27.64
C PHE A 96 -16.28 -17.29 -26.37
N ASP A 97 -16.96 -17.48 -25.25
CA ASP A 97 -16.71 -16.83 -23.94
C ASP A 97 -15.68 -17.57 -23.05
N ILE A 98 -15.27 -18.79 -23.41
CA ILE A 98 -14.54 -19.65 -22.45
C ILE A 98 -13.02 -19.80 -22.73
N LEU A 99 -12.52 -19.52 -23.94
CA LEU A 99 -11.08 -19.77 -24.25
C LEU A 99 -10.27 -18.58 -24.81
N TYR A 100 -10.89 -17.53 -25.34
CA TYR A 100 -10.17 -16.42 -26.02
C TYR A 100 -10.58 -15.00 -25.58
N SER A 101 -11.37 -14.85 -24.52
CA SER A 101 -11.84 -13.54 -24.00
C SER A 101 -10.98 -13.01 -22.84
N SER A 102 -9.72 -13.41 -22.75
CA SER A 102 -8.73 -12.56 -22.09
C SER A 102 -8.40 -11.43 -23.07
N LEU A 103 -8.66 -10.16 -22.70
CA LEU A 103 -7.97 -8.94 -23.18
C LEU A 103 -8.78 -7.85 -23.92
N GLN A 104 -10.10 -7.91 -24.09
CA GLN A 104 -10.69 -7.16 -25.23
C GLN A 104 -11.60 -5.96 -24.98
N LEU A 105 -11.32 -5.12 -23.98
CA LEU A 105 -12.10 -3.89 -23.80
C LEU A 105 -11.35 -2.57 -23.70
N GLY A 106 -10.24 -2.53 -22.97
CA GLY A 106 -9.28 -1.43 -23.12
C GLY A 106 -8.48 -1.49 -24.43
N LEU A 107 -8.28 -2.68 -25.01
CA LEU A 107 -7.34 -2.90 -26.13
C LEU A 107 -7.99 -2.89 -27.52
N VAL A 108 -9.30 -3.10 -27.63
CA VAL A 108 -9.97 -3.15 -28.96
C VAL A 108 -10.32 -1.75 -29.49
N LEU A 109 -10.40 -0.73 -28.63
CA LEU A 109 -10.94 0.57 -29.04
C LEU A 109 -9.91 1.50 -29.72
N ASP A 110 -8.60 1.31 -29.51
CA ASP A 110 -7.56 2.06 -30.21
C ASP A 110 -6.23 1.28 -30.36
N ARG A 111 -5.77 1.07 -31.60
CA ARG A 111 -4.51 0.36 -31.91
C ARG A 111 -3.30 1.05 -31.27
N ARG A 112 -3.40 2.36 -31.03
CA ARG A 112 -2.32 3.20 -30.49
C ARG A 112 -2.03 2.91 -29.02
N ILE A 113 -3.05 2.59 -28.22
CA ILE A 113 -2.92 2.37 -26.78
C ILE A 113 -2.38 0.96 -26.48
N ARG A 114 -2.62 0.02 -27.40
CA ARG A 114 -2.20 -1.38 -27.23
C ARG A 114 -0.71 -1.54 -26.99
N LEU A 115 0.10 -0.74 -27.67
CA LEU A 115 1.55 -0.78 -27.51
C LEU A 115 1.99 -0.40 -26.09
N TYR A 116 1.20 0.39 -25.36
CA TYR A 116 1.53 0.83 -24.01
C TYR A 116 0.94 -0.09 -22.93
N ILE A 117 -0.27 -0.61 -23.14
CA ILE A 117 -0.95 -1.45 -22.13
C ILE A 117 -0.46 -2.90 -22.16
N LEU A 118 -0.06 -3.43 -23.31
CA LEU A 118 0.40 -4.81 -23.42
C LEU A 118 1.65 -5.10 -22.57
N PRO A 119 2.72 -4.28 -22.59
CA PRO A 119 3.87 -4.47 -21.71
C PRO A 119 3.49 -4.41 -20.22
N VAL A 120 2.59 -3.50 -19.84
CA VAL A 120 2.12 -3.34 -18.45
C VAL A 120 1.32 -4.57 -18.00
N PHE A 121 0.46 -5.10 -18.87
CA PHE A 121 -0.29 -6.31 -18.60
C PHE A 121 0.63 -7.54 -18.49
N SER A 122 1.60 -7.67 -19.40
CA SER A 122 2.64 -8.70 -19.34
C SER A 122 3.46 -8.61 -18.06
N PHE A 123 3.82 -7.40 -17.63
CA PHE A 123 4.51 -7.17 -16.36
C PHE A 123 3.70 -7.70 -15.16
N VAL A 124 2.41 -7.37 -15.06
CA VAL A 124 1.54 -7.90 -14.00
C VAL A 124 1.44 -9.43 -14.08
N LEU A 125 1.33 -10.02 -15.28
CA LEU A 125 1.29 -11.48 -15.44
C LEU A 125 2.58 -12.18 -15.00
N ILE A 126 3.74 -11.59 -15.29
CA ILE A 126 5.04 -12.12 -14.84
C ILE A 126 5.13 -12.05 -13.33
N TYR A 127 4.77 -10.91 -12.73
CA TYR A 127 4.77 -10.74 -11.27
C TYR A 127 3.72 -11.61 -10.56
N SER A 128 2.61 -11.96 -11.22
CA SER A 128 1.64 -12.94 -10.70
C SER A 128 2.24 -14.32 -10.44
N LYS A 129 3.37 -14.67 -11.07
CA LYS A 129 4.09 -15.93 -10.80
C LYS A 129 4.87 -15.92 -9.49
N LEU A 130 5.14 -14.76 -8.90
CA LEU A 130 5.85 -14.69 -7.62
C LEU A 130 4.98 -15.25 -6.48
N PRO A 131 5.51 -16.13 -5.61
CA PRO A 131 4.77 -16.69 -4.48
C PRO A 131 4.18 -15.60 -3.57
N HIS A 132 5.04 -14.66 -3.15
CA HIS A 132 4.64 -13.50 -2.37
C HIS A 132 4.22 -12.35 -3.28
N LYS A 133 3.09 -11.74 -2.92
CA LYS A 133 2.44 -10.70 -3.73
C LYS A 133 2.04 -9.55 -2.83
N GLU A 134 2.43 -8.36 -3.23
CA GLU A 134 2.02 -7.13 -2.59
C GLU A 134 1.58 -6.14 -3.65
N LEU A 135 0.66 -5.23 -3.27
CA LEU A 135 0.17 -4.19 -4.17
C LEU A 135 1.31 -3.28 -4.65
N ARG A 136 2.30 -3.00 -3.78
CA ARG A 136 3.43 -2.12 -4.10
C ARG A 136 4.25 -2.60 -5.30
N PHE A 137 4.30 -3.91 -5.57
CA PHE A 137 5.05 -4.43 -6.71
C PHE A 137 4.43 -4.06 -8.06
N ILE A 138 3.10 -3.88 -8.12
CA ILE A 138 2.40 -3.54 -9.35
C ILE A 138 1.90 -2.09 -9.38
N ILE A 139 2.33 -1.26 -8.43
CA ILE A 139 1.78 0.11 -8.28
C ILE A 139 2.01 0.96 -9.53
N ALA A 140 3.12 0.75 -10.23
CA ALA A 140 3.45 1.42 -11.49
C ALA A 140 2.50 1.05 -12.64
N ALA A 141 1.78 -0.07 -12.55
CA ALA A 141 0.80 -0.47 -13.55
C ALA A 141 -0.53 0.31 -13.43
N ILE A 142 -0.87 0.78 -12.23
CA ILE A 142 -2.16 1.42 -11.93
C ILE A 142 -2.40 2.68 -12.78
N PRO A 143 -1.45 3.64 -12.89
CA PRO A 143 -1.65 4.83 -13.73
C PRO A 143 -1.92 4.50 -15.20
N MET A 144 -1.25 3.47 -15.73
CA MET A 144 -1.42 3.05 -17.13
C MET A 144 -2.81 2.43 -17.37
N PHE A 145 -3.31 1.63 -16.42
CA PHE A 145 -4.68 1.13 -16.50
C PHE A 145 -5.72 2.24 -16.35
N ASN A 146 -5.50 3.23 -15.47
CA ASN A 146 -6.36 4.41 -15.36
C ASN A 146 -6.37 5.25 -16.64
N LEU A 147 -5.23 5.39 -17.33
CA LEU A 147 -5.16 6.04 -18.63
C LEU A 147 -6.03 5.31 -19.66
N ALA A 148 -5.95 3.97 -19.74
CA ALA A 148 -6.79 3.18 -20.62
C ALA A 148 -8.29 3.35 -20.30
N ALA A 149 -8.64 3.34 -19.01
CA ALA A 149 -10.02 3.60 -18.55
C ALA A 149 -10.51 4.99 -18.93
N ALA A 150 -9.67 6.02 -18.77
CA ALA A 150 -10.00 7.40 -19.12
C ALA A 150 -10.29 7.56 -20.62
N ILE A 151 -9.53 6.88 -21.48
CA ILE A 151 -9.75 6.90 -22.93
C ILE A 151 -11.08 6.21 -23.29
N ALA A 152 -11.38 5.07 -22.65
CA ALA A 152 -12.68 4.40 -22.81
C ALA A 152 -13.85 5.31 -22.36
N ALA A 153 -13.71 5.96 -21.20
CA ALA A 153 -14.70 6.91 -20.66
C ALA A 153 -14.90 8.12 -21.60
N GLY A 154 -13.82 8.67 -22.16
CA GLY A 154 -13.88 9.76 -23.13
C GLY A 154 -14.65 9.38 -24.40
N ARG A 155 -14.51 8.13 -24.86
CA ARG A 155 -15.28 7.63 -26.00
C ARG A 155 -16.77 7.48 -25.69
N ILE A 156 -17.11 7.01 -24.49
CA ILE A 156 -18.51 6.94 -24.02
C ILE A 156 -19.12 8.34 -23.99
N TYR A 157 -18.39 9.30 -23.41
CA TYR A 157 -18.82 10.69 -23.34
C TYR A 157 -19.07 11.32 -24.72
N ASN A 158 -18.17 11.11 -25.68
CA ASN A 158 -18.29 11.65 -27.03
C ASN A 158 -19.48 11.05 -27.80
N ASN A 159 -19.81 9.78 -27.55
CA ASN A 159 -20.91 9.09 -28.23
C ASN A 159 -22.25 9.13 -27.46
N ARG A 160 -22.32 9.79 -26.31
CA ARG A 160 -23.47 9.78 -25.38
C ARG A 160 -24.85 10.08 -25.99
N LYS A 161 -24.91 10.76 -27.13
CA LYS A 161 -26.17 11.09 -27.83
C LYS A 161 -26.77 9.89 -28.58
N LYS A 162 -26.02 8.79 -28.77
CA LYS A 162 -26.50 7.56 -29.41
C LYS A 162 -27.17 6.67 -28.38
N GLY A 163 -28.25 5.97 -28.74
CA GLY A 163 -29.12 5.22 -27.79
C GLY A 163 -28.38 4.37 -26.75
N VAL A 164 -27.62 3.36 -27.19
CA VAL A 164 -26.86 2.46 -26.28
C VAL A 164 -25.79 3.24 -25.48
N TRP A 165 -25.14 4.22 -26.10
CA TRP A 165 -24.07 5.00 -25.46
C TRP A 165 -24.60 5.97 -24.40
N SER A 166 -25.85 6.40 -24.51
CA SER A 166 -26.53 7.20 -23.47
C SER A 166 -26.68 6.39 -22.19
N TRP A 167 -27.09 5.12 -22.29
CA TRP A 167 -27.17 4.21 -21.15
C TRP A 167 -25.79 3.96 -20.51
N LEU A 168 -24.76 3.69 -21.30
CA LEU A 168 -23.39 3.53 -20.79
C LEU A 168 -22.87 4.78 -20.10
N TYR A 169 -23.27 5.97 -20.57
CA TYR A 169 -22.91 7.23 -19.95
C TYR A 169 -23.56 7.38 -18.56
N PHE A 170 -24.84 7.00 -18.39
CA PHE A 170 -25.47 6.96 -17.07
C PHE A 170 -24.80 5.95 -16.13
N ILE A 171 -24.46 4.76 -16.63
CA ILE A 171 -23.71 3.75 -15.87
C ILE A 171 -22.34 4.29 -15.45
N LEU A 172 -21.65 4.99 -16.35
CA LEU A 172 -20.35 5.62 -16.07
C LEU A 172 -20.45 6.68 -14.97
N ILE A 173 -21.48 7.55 -15.00
CA ILE A 173 -21.71 8.52 -13.91
C ILE A 173 -21.98 7.79 -12.59
N GLY A 174 -22.83 6.77 -12.62
CA GLY A 174 -23.14 5.95 -11.45
C GLY A 174 -21.89 5.29 -10.86
N SER A 175 -21.02 4.73 -11.71
CA SER A 175 -19.77 4.09 -11.27
C SER A 175 -18.79 5.10 -10.67
N PHE A 176 -18.71 6.34 -11.18
CA PHE A 176 -17.91 7.39 -10.56
C PHE A 176 -18.43 7.76 -9.16
N LEU A 177 -19.74 7.90 -8.97
CA LEU A 177 -20.33 8.19 -7.66
C LEU A 177 -20.07 7.05 -6.66
N VAL A 178 -20.23 5.80 -7.09
CA VAL A 178 -19.90 4.62 -6.27
C VAL A 178 -18.40 4.61 -5.94
N SER A 179 -17.53 4.85 -6.92
CA SER A 179 -16.09 4.91 -6.71
C SER A 179 -15.70 5.99 -5.71
N LEU A 180 -16.34 7.17 -5.77
CA LEU A 180 -16.13 8.23 -4.80
C LEU A 180 -16.51 7.79 -3.38
N GLY A 181 -17.69 7.17 -3.24
CA GLY A 181 -18.14 6.62 -1.95
C GLY A 181 -17.18 5.56 -1.40
N CYS A 182 -16.74 4.61 -2.23
CA CYS A 182 -15.74 3.61 -1.85
C CYS A 182 -14.41 4.25 -1.44
N SER A 183 -13.92 5.25 -2.17
CA SER A 183 -12.69 5.97 -1.84
C SER A 183 -12.79 6.69 -0.50
N VAL A 184 -13.94 7.29 -0.18
CA VAL A 184 -14.15 7.93 1.14
C VAL A 184 -14.10 6.90 2.26
N ILE A 185 -14.75 5.75 2.10
CA ILE A 185 -14.73 4.67 3.12
C ILE A 185 -13.30 4.14 3.30
N LEU A 186 -12.59 3.87 2.20
CA LEU A 186 -11.20 3.39 2.24
C LEU A 186 -10.26 4.44 2.83
N PHE A 187 -10.48 5.72 2.55
CA PHE A 187 -9.71 6.82 3.14
C PHE A 187 -9.93 6.89 4.66
N MET A 188 -11.18 6.82 5.12
CA MET A 188 -11.48 6.81 6.55
C MET A 188 -10.88 5.58 7.24
N ALA A 189 -10.94 4.39 6.61
CA ALA A 189 -10.28 3.19 7.14
C ALA A 189 -8.75 3.34 7.17
N SER A 190 -8.16 3.93 6.12
CA SER A 190 -6.71 4.14 6.03
C SER A 190 -6.18 5.13 7.05
N TYR A 191 -7.00 6.09 7.50
CA TYR A 191 -6.62 7.04 8.54
C TYR A 191 -6.29 6.35 9.86
N ASP A 192 -6.99 5.25 10.18
CA ASP A 192 -6.85 4.49 11.43
C ASP A 192 -5.85 3.30 11.34
N ASN A 193 -5.11 3.18 10.23
CA ASN A 193 -4.18 2.06 9.99
C ASN A 193 -2.76 2.28 10.55
N TYR A 194 -2.50 3.38 11.26
CA TYR A 194 -1.17 3.68 11.84
C TYR A 194 -1.16 3.73 13.38
N PRO A 195 -1.74 2.74 14.10
CA PRO A 195 -1.83 2.76 15.56
C PRO A 195 -0.48 2.81 16.28
N GLY A 196 0.60 2.27 15.68
CA GLY A 196 1.93 2.31 16.29
C GLY A 196 2.48 3.73 16.43
N GLY A 197 2.30 4.56 15.39
CA GLY A 197 2.70 5.97 15.44
C GLY A 197 1.90 6.77 16.47
N TYR A 198 0.58 6.52 16.56
CA TYR A 198 -0.24 7.11 17.62
C TYR A 198 0.17 6.64 19.01
N ALA A 199 0.64 5.40 19.15
CA ALA A 199 1.10 4.85 20.42
C ALA A 199 2.37 5.51 20.92
N LEU A 200 3.34 5.67 20.04
CA LEU A 200 4.57 6.38 20.39
C LEU A 200 4.29 7.86 20.71
N LYS A 201 3.39 8.50 19.96
CA LYS A 201 2.96 9.88 20.25
C LYS A 201 2.27 10.01 21.61
N ALA A 202 1.34 9.10 21.92
CA ALA A 202 0.64 9.09 23.20
C ALA A 202 1.60 8.83 24.36
N LEU A 203 2.57 7.91 24.18
CA LEU A 203 3.62 7.65 25.14
C LEU A 203 4.38 8.94 25.49
N HIS A 204 4.89 9.66 24.48
CA HIS A 204 5.64 10.90 24.73
C HIS A 204 4.77 12.00 25.36
N GLN A 205 3.50 12.11 24.96
CA GLN A 205 2.60 13.12 25.53
C GLN A 205 2.33 12.89 27.01
N MET A 206 2.06 11.65 27.41
CA MET A 206 1.73 11.30 28.78
C MET A 206 2.97 11.23 29.69
N ALA A 207 4.11 10.82 29.13
CA ALA A 207 5.37 10.74 29.87
C ALA A 207 6.09 12.11 29.98
N ASN A 208 5.79 13.09 29.12
CA ASN A 208 6.32 14.45 29.30
C ASN A 208 5.80 15.15 30.57
N GLU A 209 4.72 14.66 31.19
CA GLU A 209 4.21 15.17 32.46
C GLU A 209 5.08 14.75 33.66
N THR A 210 5.98 13.79 33.46
CA THR A 210 6.90 13.26 34.46
C THR A 210 8.32 13.76 34.22
N ASN A 211 8.92 14.42 35.21
CA ASN A 211 10.30 14.89 35.13
C ASN A 211 11.27 13.71 35.34
N TYR A 212 11.64 13.02 34.27
CA TYR A 212 12.64 11.96 34.33
C TYR A 212 14.06 12.51 34.48
N THR A 213 14.81 11.91 35.39
CA THR A 213 16.26 12.11 35.54
C THR A 213 17.08 11.03 34.86
N GLU A 214 16.45 9.90 34.49
CA GLU A 214 17.08 8.72 33.90
C GLU A 214 16.58 8.43 32.49
N ASP A 215 17.41 7.72 31.71
CA ASP A 215 17.10 7.31 30.35
C ASP A 215 15.93 6.31 30.32
N GLN A 216 14.95 6.60 29.47
CA GLN A 216 13.73 5.80 29.28
C GLN A 216 13.89 4.91 28.06
N SER A 217 14.03 3.60 28.29
CA SER A 217 14.18 2.61 27.21
C SER A 217 12.80 2.13 26.73
N VAL A 218 12.53 2.32 25.43
CA VAL A 218 11.28 1.93 24.79
C VAL A 218 11.54 0.84 23.78
N HIS A 219 10.95 -0.33 23.99
CA HIS A 219 10.96 -1.39 22.99
C HIS A 219 9.79 -1.24 22.02
N ILE A 220 10.09 -1.27 20.73
CA ILE A 220 9.10 -1.17 19.65
C ILE A 220 8.95 -2.55 19.01
N GLY A 221 7.84 -3.22 19.30
CA GLY A 221 7.49 -4.49 18.69
C GLY A 221 7.32 -4.39 17.17
N THR A 222 7.46 -5.54 16.50
CA THR A 222 7.36 -5.65 15.03
C THR A 222 6.05 -5.07 14.49
N PHE A 223 4.92 -5.39 15.11
CA PHE A 223 3.61 -4.87 14.71
C PHE A 223 3.53 -3.34 14.84
N SER A 224 4.02 -2.76 15.95
CA SER A 224 4.03 -1.31 16.15
C SER A 224 4.95 -0.61 15.14
N ALA A 225 6.12 -1.19 14.86
CA ALA A 225 7.06 -0.69 13.85
C ALA A 225 6.46 -0.70 12.43
N MET A 226 5.76 -1.77 12.05
CA MET A 226 5.13 -1.89 10.74
C MET A 226 3.93 -0.94 10.58
N ASN A 227 3.27 -0.56 11.69
CA ASN A 227 2.05 0.23 11.70
C ASN A 227 2.26 1.68 12.19
N GLY A 228 3.35 2.32 11.77
CA GLY A 228 3.50 3.78 11.84
C GLY A 228 4.57 4.32 12.79
N VAL A 229 5.29 3.48 13.54
CA VAL A 229 6.49 3.96 14.25
C VAL A 229 7.64 4.14 13.26
N SER A 230 8.19 5.36 13.20
CA SER A 230 9.34 5.69 12.35
C SER A 230 10.38 6.47 13.15
N ARG A 231 11.61 6.55 12.62
CA ARG A 231 12.68 7.35 13.24
C ARG A 231 12.35 8.83 13.37
N PHE A 232 11.46 9.36 12.53
CA PHE A 232 11.01 10.75 12.63
C PHE A 232 10.10 11.00 13.84
N CYS A 233 9.59 9.93 14.46
CA CYS A 233 8.77 10.00 15.66
C CYS A 233 9.62 9.95 16.95
N GLU A 234 10.93 9.69 16.84
CA GLU A 234 11.84 9.57 17.98
C GLU A 234 12.16 10.96 18.55
N HIS A 235 12.14 11.08 19.87
CA HIS A 235 12.55 12.27 20.58
C HIS A 235 13.98 12.09 21.13
N SER A 236 14.66 13.20 21.44
CA SER A 236 15.95 13.18 22.13
C SER A 236 15.77 12.79 23.61
N PHE A 237 16.80 12.99 24.44
CA PHE A 237 16.77 12.71 25.88
C PHE A 237 15.41 13.08 26.53
N PRO A 238 14.82 12.19 27.36
CA PRO A 238 15.40 10.97 27.96
C PRO A 238 15.22 9.68 27.14
N TRP A 239 14.74 9.74 25.91
CA TRP A 239 14.26 8.56 25.19
C TRP A 239 15.35 7.74 24.49
N ARG A 240 15.30 6.41 24.65
CA ARG A 240 16.10 5.44 23.89
C ARG A 240 15.21 4.36 23.30
N TYR A 241 15.27 4.17 21.98
CA TYR A 241 14.40 3.23 21.28
C TYR A 241 15.15 1.97 20.87
N SER A 242 14.54 0.80 21.10
CA SER A 242 15.05 -0.49 20.62
C SER A 242 14.01 -1.19 19.75
N LYS A 243 14.44 -1.60 18.56
CA LYS A 243 13.67 -2.42 17.62
C LYS A 243 14.33 -3.78 17.42
N GLU A 244 14.81 -4.38 18.50
CA GLU A 244 15.40 -5.72 18.47
C GLU A 244 14.31 -6.75 18.10
N GLU A 245 14.44 -7.37 16.93
CA GLU A 245 13.45 -8.33 16.43
C GLU A 245 13.73 -9.75 16.96
N GLY A 246 12.68 -10.57 17.10
CA GLY A 246 12.83 -11.98 17.48
C GLY A 246 12.91 -12.27 18.99
N ILE A 247 12.63 -11.29 19.85
CA ILE A 247 12.50 -11.52 21.30
C ILE A 247 11.15 -12.20 21.58
N ALA A 248 11.18 -13.33 22.27
CA ALA A 248 9.97 -14.01 22.73
C ALA A 248 9.24 -13.17 23.80
N ILE A 249 7.90 -13.27 23.87
CA ILE A 249 7.11 -12.43 24.78
C ILE A 249 7.50 -12.67 26.25
N GLU A 250 7.82 -13.93 26.58
CA GLU A 250 8.27 -14.35 27.90
C GLU A 250 9.64 -13.76 28.26
N GLU A 251 10.50 -13.54 27.28
CA GLU A 251 11.84 -12.98 27.47
C GLU A 251 11.82 -11.46 27.68
N LEU A 252 10.75 -10.76 27.24
CA LEU A 252 10.63 -9.31 27.42
C LEU A 252 10.69 -8.90 28.90
N CYS A 253 10.19 -9.75 29.81
CA CYS A 253 10.23 -9.50 31.26
C CYS A 253 11.65 -9.53 31.86
N HIS A 254 12.60 -10.16 31.16
CA HIS A 254 14.00 -10.24 31.56
C HIS A 254 14.85 -9.11 30.96
N ARG A 255 14.30 -8.30 30.05
CA ARG A 255 14.98 -7.15 29.47
C ARG A 255 14.70 -5.89 30.27
N ASP A 256 15.69 -5.00 30.33
CA ASP A 256 15.60 -3.71 31.04
C ASP A 256 14.95 -2.63 30.16
N PHE A 257 13.71 -2.89 29.75
CA PHE A 257 12.87 -1.92 29.06
C PHE A 257 11.94 -1.20 30.05
N THR A 258 11.86 0.12 29.98
CA THR A 258 10.90 0.90 30.77
C THR A 258 9.50 0.84 30.18
N TYR A 259 9.41 0.98 28.86
CA TYR A 259 8.15 0.91 28.11
C TYR A 259 8.20 -0.10 26.97
N LEU A 260 7.06 -0.72 26.68
CA LEU A 260 6.88 -1.58 25.50
C LEU A 260 5.71 -1.08 24.65
N LEU A 261 5.91 -1.02 23.35
CA LEU A 261 4.85 -0.91 22.36
C LEU A 261 4.67 -2.28 21.69
N ASN A 262 3.55 -2.95 21.95
CA ASN A 262 3.34 -4.33 21.51
C ASN A 262 1.88 -4.57 21.06
N GLU A 263 1.65 -5.62 20.27
CA GLU A 263 0.32 -6.07 19.85
C GLU A 263 -0.43 -6.87 20.93
N HIS A 264 0.30 -7.48 21.87
CA HIS A 264 -0.30 -8.27 22.95
C HIS A 264 -0.79 -7.37 24.08
N SER A 265 -2.01 -7.64 24.57
CA SER A 265 -2.65 -6.89 25.66
C SER A 265 -2.10 -7.23 27.04
N ARG A 266 -1.45 -8.38 27.21
CA ARG A 266 -0.86 -8.84 28.46
C ARG A 266 0.54 -9.38 28.22
N ILE A 267 1.51 -8.83 28.95
CA ILE A 267 2.90 -9.26 28.95
C ILE A 267 3.33 -9.37 30.42
N ASP A 268 3.93 -10.49 30.80
CA ASP A 268 4.36 -10.70 32.18
C ASP A 268 5.47 -9.71 32.56
N GLY A 269 5.45 -9.20 33.78
CA GLY A 269 6.38 -8.16 34.24
C GLY A 269 6.02 -6.73 33.81
N PHE A 270 5.04 -6.56 32.92
CA PHE A 270 4.58 -5.25 32.46
C PHE A 270 3.09 -5.04 32.71
N LYS A 271 2.70 -3.81 33.01
CA LYS A 271 1.32 -3.39 33.15
C LYS A 271 0.88 -2.66 31.88
N CYS A 272 -0.27 -3.04 31.35
CA CYS A 272 -0.86 -2.32 30.23
C CYS A 272 -1.37 -0.94 30.70
N LEU A 273 -0.80 0.12 30.12
CA LEU A 273 -1.03 1.51 30.48
C LEU A 273 -2.06 2.18 29.58
N TYR A 274 -2.00 1.93 28.28
CA TYR A 274 -2.95 2.49 27.32
C TYR A 274 -3.12 1.60 26.10
N ALA A 275 -4.34 1.51 25.58
CA ALA A 275 -4.68 0.74 24.39
C ALA A 275 -5.10 1.67 23.25
N ILE A 276 -4.51 1.46 22.07
CA ILE A 276 -4.83 2.24 20.88
C ILE A 276 -5.57 1.40 19.88
N SER A 277 -6.74 1.93 19.54
CA SER A 277 -7.66 1.30 18.62
C SER A 277 -7.26 1.57 17.18
N SER A 278 -7.38 0.54 16.34
CA SER A 278 -7.16 0.59 14.91
C SER A 278 -8.35 0.01 14.17
N PHE A 279 -8.49 0.35 12.89
CA PHE A 279 -9.55 -0.19 12.05
C PHE A 279 -9.53 -1.73 12.03
N SER A 280 -10.68 -2.34 12.34
CA SER A 280 -10.88 -3.79 12.30
C SER A 280 -11.84 -4.21 11.20
N GLY A 281 -12.94 -3.48 11.00
CA GLY A 281 -13.91 -3.83 9.96
C GLY A 281 -14.97 -2.78 9.71
N VAL A 282 -15.83 -3.06 8.74
CA VAL A 282 -16.95 -2.19 8.35
C VAL A 282 -18.26 -2.88 8.71
N ARG A 283 -19.13 -2.19 9.45
CA ARG A 283 -20.50 -2.64 9.77
C ARG A 283 -21.51 -1.76 9.06
N VAL A 284 -22.43 -2.38 8.33
CA VAL A 284 -23.58 -1.69 7.76
C VAL A 284 -24.70 -1.71 8.79
N GLN A 285 -25.26 -0.53 9.11
CA GLN A 285 -26.32 -0.38 10.10
C GLN A 285 -27.50 0.41 9.55
N ARG A 286 -28.70 0.16 10.08
CA ARG A 286 -29.90 0.97 9.78
C ARG A 286 -29.87 2.22 10.67
N GLY A 287 -29.10 3.23 10.25
CA GLY A 287 -28.93 4.51 10.95
C GLY A 287 -28.00 5.46 10.17
N PHE A 288 -27.83 6.71 10.61
CA PHE A 288 -26.85 7.63 10.03
C PHE A 288 -25.65 7.80 10.98
N PRO A 289 -24.39 7.59 10.51
CA PRO A 289 -24.02 7.12 9.17
C PRO A 289 -24.39 5.64 8.94
N PRO A 290 -24.74 5.25 7.69
CA PRO A 290 -25.15 3.88 7.35
C PRO A 290 -24.00 2.88 7.42
N ILE A 291 -22.76 3.39 7.40
CA ILE A 291 -21.53 2.63 7.45
C ILE A 291 -20.78 3.06 8.70
N LEU A 292 -20.54 2.11 9.60
CA LEU A 292 -19.78 2.30 10.82
C LEU A 292 -18.44 1.58 10.69
N LEU A 293 -17.35 2.29 10.96
CA LEU A 293 -16.01 1.69 11.06
C LEU A 293 -15.83 1.16 12.47
N ILE A 294 -15.69 -0.17 12.59
CA ILE A 294 -15.36 -0.83 13.84
C ILE A 294 -13.87 -0.63 14.10
N LYS A 295 -13.55 -0.14 15.30
CA LYS A 295 -12.18 -0.04 15.79
C LYS A 295 -12.00 -1.00 16.96
N GLU A 296 -10.85 -1.67 16.98
CA GLU A 296 -10.47 -2.59 18.06
C GLU A 296 -9.05 -2.26 18.52
N PRO A 297 -8.72 -2.47 19.81
CA PRO A 297 -7.39 -2.22 20.33
C PRO A 297 -6.38 -3.19 19.68
N LYS A 298 -5.35 -2.64 19.02
CA LYS A 298 -4.31 -3.42 18.33
C LYS A 298 -2.90 -3.12 18.79
N VAL A 299 -2.65 -1.96 19.38
CA VAL A 299 -1.35 -1.61 19.96
C VAL A 299 -1.55 -1.19 21.39
N PHE A 300 -0.75 -1.77 22.27
CA PHE A 300 -0.79 -1.54 23.70
C PHE A 300 0.54 -0.94 24.15
N ILE A 301 0.43 0.11 24.96
CA ILE A 301 1.54 0.72 25.67
C ILE A 301 1.62 0.02 27.01
N HIS A 302 2.77 -0.59 27.30
CA HIS A 302 3.03 -1.23 28.57
C HIS A 302 4.14 -0.52 29.33
N GLY A 303 4.01 -0.44 30.65
CA GLY A 303 5.04 0.08 31.56
C GLY A 303 5.58 -1.03 32.46
N ASN A 304 6.88 -0.99 32.73
CA ASN A 304 7.53 -1.98 33.56
C ASN A 304 7.06 -1.88 35.01
N MET A 305 6.55 -2.99 35.58
CA MET A 305 6.06 -3.00 36.96
C MET A 305 7.15 -2.77 38.01
N ARG A 306 8.43 -2.96 37.66
CA ARG A 306 9.57 -2.69 38.55
C ARG A 306 9.85 -1.20 38.68
N ASP A 307 9.47 -0.41 37.68
CA ASP A 307 9.68 1.03 37.65
C ASP A 307 8.50 1.75 38.32
N LYS A 308 8.76 2.35 39.48
CA LYS A 308 7.73 3.03 40.28
C LYS A 308 7.21 4.28 39.59
N ASP A 309 8.04 4.97 38.80
CA ASP A 309 7.66 6.22 38.15
C ASP A 309 6.61 5.97 37.06
N THR A 310 6.74 4.84 36.33
CA THR A 310 5.75 4.43 35.32
C THR A 310 4.37 4.11 35.92
N MET A 311 4.33 3.71 37.19
CA MET A 311 3.11 3.29 37.90
C MET A 311 2.38 4.44 38.60
N HIS A 312 3.08 5.55 38.86
CA HIS A 312 2.51 6.74 39.51
C HIS A 312 1.82 7.70 38.54
N SER A 313 2.15 7.66 37.25
CA SER A 313 1.47 8.47 36.22
C SER A 313 0.02 8.03 36.02
N ASN A 314 -0.88 9.01 35.81
CA ASN A 314 -2.32 8.78 35.59
C ASN A 314 -2.59 8.22 34.19
N TRP A 315 -2.34 6.93 34.01
CA TRP A 315 -2.66 6.24 32.77
C TRP A 315 -4.14 5.81 32.73
N PRO A 316 -4.83 5.97 31.59
CA PRO A 316 -6.24 5.59 31.43
C PRO A 316 -6.49 4.07 31.51
N GLY A 317 -5.44 3.24 31.42
CA GLY A 317 -5.55 1.79 31.40
C GLY A 317 -5.92 1.23 30.03
N CYS A 318 -6.05 -0.09 29.96
CA CYS A 318 -6.31 -0.85 28.73
C CYS A 318 -7.69 -1.54 28.71
N SER A 319 -8.64 -1.04 29.51
CA SER A 319 -9.99 -1.62 29.66
C SER A 319 -10.86 -1.48 28.42
#